data_AF-A0A437JYD0-F1
#
_entry.id   AF-A0A437JYD0-F1
#
_cell.length_a   1.000
_cell.length_b   1.000
_cell.length_c   1.000
_cell.angle_alpha   90.00
_cell.angle_beta   90.00
_cell.angle_gamma   90.00
#
_symmetry.space_group_name_H-M   'P 1'
#
loop_
_entity.id
_entity.type
_entity.pdbx_description
1 polymer ?
#
loop_
_entity_poly.entity_id
_entity_poly.type
_entity_poly.pdbx_seq_one_letter_code
_entity_poly.pdbx_strand_id
1 'polypeptide(L)'
;MTQPLREALAQCRRHAVVLAQARADLPPRFDTAHVLSPSDALVRAGDQFVLRFIKLQDTLGEQVLRPFTVEVLGEPVSDLPLIDVLNRLERYGFLRLHDWARWRALRNALTHEYPDRPDLRVAVLNDALDAADGLAALLGRLEGRSAVSGAGGAED
;
A
#
# COMPACT_ATOMS: atom_id res chain seq x y z
N MET A 1 -10.69 19.92 2.48
CA MET A 1 -10.15 20.13 1.12
C MET A 1 -9.44 18.85 0.72
N THR A 2 -9.85 18.21 -0.37
CA THR A 2 -9.18 17.01 -0.90
C THR A 2 -7.83 17.44 -1.47
N GLN A 3 -6.74 16.81 -1.04
CA GLN A 3 -5.41 17.09 -1.58
C GLN A 3 -5.35 16.70 -3.07
N PRO A 4 -4.61 17.44 -3.93
CA PRO A 4 -4.44 17.08 -5.34
C PRO A 4 -3.86 15.67 -5.53
N LEU A 5 -4.31 14.94 -6.57
CA LEU A 5 -3.83 13.59 -6.88
C LEU A 5 -2.30 13.50 -6.99
N ARG A 6 -1.66 14.50 -7.62
CA ARG A 6 -0.20 14.56 -7.75
C ARG A 6 0.51 14.58 -6.40
N GLU A 7 -0.02 15.32 -5.43
CA GLU A 7 0.54 15.40 -4.08
C GLU A 7 0.32 14.10 -3.31
N ALA A 8 -0.86 13.49 -3.46
CA ALA A 8 -1.17 12.19 -2.88
C ALA A 8 -0.23 11.08 -3.38
N LEU A 9 0.00 11.02 -4.70
CA LEU A 9 0.97 10.10 -5.31
C LEU A 9 2.39 10.37 -4.82
N ALA A 10 2.81 11.63 -4.75
CA ALA A 10 4.13 11.98 -4.20
C ALA A 10 4.28 11.57 -2.72
N GLN A 11 3.21 11.67 -1.94
CA GLN A 11 3.18 11.18 -0.56
C GLN A 11 3.29 9.65 -0.49
N CYS A 12 2.51 8.91 -1.29
CA CYS A 12 2.64 7.46 -1.42
C CYS A 12 4.07 7.06 -1.78
N ARG A 13 4.71 7.75 -2.75
CA ARG A 13 6.09 7.49 -3.14
C ARG A 13 7.07 7.64 -1.98
N ARG A 14 6.94 8.71 -1.18
CA ARG A 14 7.78 8.89 0.02
C ARG A 14 7.58 7.75 1.01
N HIS A 15 6.34 7.29 1.21
CA HIS A 15 6.08 6.13 2.07
C HIS A 15 6.68 4.83 1.51
N ALA A 16 6.53 4.59 0.20
CA ALA A 16 7.08 3.41 -0.47
C ALA A 16 8.62 3.34 -0.43
N VAL A 17 9.31 4.48 -0.60
CA VAL A 17 10.78 4.54 -0.50
C VAL A 17 11.24 4.14 0.91
N VAL A 18 10.64 4.71 1.95
CA VAL A 18 11.01 4.40 3.33
C VAL A 18 10.60 2.98 3.72
N LEU A 19 9.47 2.49 3.21
CA LEU A 19 9.03 1.10 3.37
C LEU A 19 10.06 0.13 2.78
N ALA A 20 10.55 0.40 1.58
CA ALA A 20 11.56 -0.42 0.91
C ALA A 20 12.90 -0.43 1.65
N GLN A 21 13.31 0.73 2.20
CA GLN A 21 14.51 0.82 3.05
C GLN A 21 14.36 -0.04 4.31
N ALA A 22 13.26 0.12 5.03
CA ALA A 22 12.99 -0.70 6.22
C ALA A 22 12.92 -2.20 5.88
N ARG A 23 12.30 -2.57 4.74
CA ARG A 23 12.24 -3.95 4.25
C ARG A 23 13.63 -4.57 4.01
N ALA A 24 14.60 -3.77 3.57
CA ALA A 24 15.97 -4.22 3.32
C ALA A 24 16.73 -4.54 4.62
N ASP A 25 16.36 -3.89 5.73
CA ASP A 25 16.91 -4.14 7.07
C ASP A 25 16.21 -5.30 7.80
N LEU A 26 15.13 -5.84 7.23
CA LEU A 26 14.39 -6.97 7.76
C LEU A 26 14.89 -8.31 7.19
N PRO A 27 14.72 -9.44 7.92
CA PRO A 27 14.99 -10.75 7.36
C PRO A 27 14.11 -11.02 6.12
N PRO A 28 14.55 -11.90 5.20
CA PRO A 28 13.75 -12.24 4.02
C PRO A 28 12.40 -12.86 4.41
N ARG A 29 12.38 -13.64 5.50
CA ARG A 29 11.19 -14.19 6.16
C ARG A 29 11.40 -14.14 7.67
N PHE A 30 10.34 -13.86 8.42
CA PHE A 30 10.31 -14.00 9.86
C PHE A 30 10.14 -15.45 10.27
N ASP A 31 10.75 -15.82 11.39
CA ASP A 31 10.50 -17.04 12.14
C ASP A 31 10.21 -16.70 13.61
N THR A 32 9.97 -17.72 14.43
CA THR A 32 9.64 -17.53 15.84
C THR A 32 10.74 -16.84 16.64
N ALA A 33 12.02 -17.06 16.32
CA ALA A 33 13.13 -16.44 17.03
C ALA A 33 13.16 -14.93 16.82
N HIS A 34 12.89 -14.47 15.60
CA HIS A 34 12.79 -13.06 15.26
C HIS A 34 11.70 -12.32 16.05
N VAL A 35 10.65 -13.01 16.49
CA VAL A 35 9.53 -12.41 17.22
C VAL A 35 9.70 -12.51 18.73
N LEU A 36 10.23 -13.64 19.23
CA LEU A 36 10.41 -13.87 20.66
C LEU A 36 11.64 -13.19 21.25
N SER A 37 12.67 -12.95 20.43
CA SER A 37 13.92 -12.33 20.88
C SER A 37 14.51 -11.42 19.80
N PRO A 38 13.77 -10.37 19.38
CA PRO A 38 14.25 -9.45 18.37
C PRO A 38 15.44 -8.64 18.90
N SER A 39 16.40 -8.33 18.01
CA SER A 39 17.39 -7.30 18.30
C SER A 39 16.76 -5.91 18.22
N ASP A 40 17.35 -4.91 18.88
CA ASP A 40 16.84 -3.53 18.79
C ASP A 40 16.80 -3.00 17.35
N ALA A 41 17.73 -3.45 16.51
CA ALA A 41 17.75 -3.10 15.09
C ALA A 41 16.53 -3.68 14.37
N LEU A 42 16.18 -4.95 14.65
CA LEU A 42 15.02 -5.60 14.08
C LEU A 42 13.71 -4.95 14.54
N VAL A 43 13.61 -4.57 15.82
CA VAL A 43 12.45 -3.83 16.34
C VAL A 43 12.27 -2.51 15.59
N ARG A 44 13.33 -1.70 15.48
CA ARG A 44 13.27 -0.40 14.79
C ARG A 44 12.89 -0.54 13.31
N ALA A 45 13.50 -1.49 12.60
CA ALA A 45 13.19 -1.75 11.20
C ALA A 45 11.74 -2.26 11.03
N GLY A 46 11.29 -3.13 11.93
CA GLY A 46 9.91 -3.65 11.97
C GLY A 46 8.88 -2.55 12.18
N ASP A 47 9.07 -1.69 13.17
CA ASP A 47 8.18 -0.58 13.47
C ASP A 47 8.08 0.41 12.30
N GLN A 48 9.23 0.74 11.68
CA GLN A 48 9.27 1.61 10.52
C GLN A 48 8.56 0.97 9.31
N PHE A 49 8.78 -0.33 9.07
CA PHE A 49 8.11 -1.09 8.03
C PHE A 49 6.59 -1.07 8.23
N VAL A 50 6.11 -1.45 9.42
CA VAL A 50 4.67 -1.50 9.74
C VAL A 50 4.02 -0.12 9.59
N LEU A 51 4.63 0.91 10.16
CA LEU A 51 4.13 2.27 10.06
C LEU A 51 4.01 2.72 8.60
N ARG A 52 5.05 2.46 7.78
CA ARG A 52 5.05 2.89 6.38
C ARG A 52 4.13 2.06 5.50
N PHE A 53 3.94 0.78 5.80
CA PHE A 53 2.96 -0.06 5.13
C PHE A 53 1.54 0.49 5.34
N ILE A 54 1.18 0.76 6.60
CA ILE A 54 -0.12 1.32 6.97
C ILE A 54 -0.33 2.67 6.28
N LYS A 55 0.65 3.58 6.38
CA LYS A 55 0.54 4.91 5.75
C LYS A 55 0.44 4.85 4.23
N LEU A 56 1.19 3.96 3.57
CA LEU A 56 1.09 3.79 2.12
C LEU A 56 -0.31 3.31 1.72
N GLN A 57 -0.84 2.29 2.39
CA GLN A 57 -2.15 1.73 2.07
C GLN A 57 -3.28 2.72 2.34
N ASP A 58 -3.26 3.40 3.50
CA ASP A 58 -4.26 4.39 3.88
C ASP A 58 -4.28 5.55 2.87
N THR A 59 -3.13 6.14 2.55
CA THR A 59 -3.03 7.21 1.54
C THR A 59 -3.49 6.74 0.16
N LEU A 60 -3.12 5.53 -0.28
CA LEU A 60 -3.61 4.97 -1.54
C LEU A 60 -5.15 4.91 -1.54
N GLY A 61 -5.74 4.25 -0.55
CA GLY A 61 -7.16 3.98 -0.48
C GLY A 61 -8.02 5.23 -0.32
N GLU A 62 -7.58 6.17 0.52
CA GLU A 62 -8.37 7.35 0.89
C GLU A 62 -8.16 8.52 -0.07
N GLN A 63 -6.95 8.66 -0.64
CA GLN A 63 -6.54 9.88 -1.32
C GLN A 63 -6.07 9.68 -2.76
N VAL A 64 -5.84 8.43 -3.22
CA VAL A 64 -5.37 8.17 -4.59
C VAL A 64 -6.40 7.44 -5.43
N LEU A 65 -6.98 6.33 -4.97
CA LEU A 65 -7.75 5.43 -5.84
C LEU A 65 -8.93 6.12 -6.54
N ARG A 66 -9.74 6.89 -5.78
CA ARG A 66 -10.89 7.60 -6.35
C ARG A 66 -10.44 8.77 -7.25
N PRO A 67 -9.61 9.73 -6.79
CA PRO A 67 -9.14 10.81 -7.67
C PRO A 67 -8.47 10.29 -8.94
N PHE A 68 -7.65 9.24 -8.86
CA PHE A 68 -7.06 8.61 -10.04
C PHE A 68 -8.11 8.07 -11.01
N THR A 69 -9.13 7.37 -10.49
CA THR A 69 -10.19 6.79 -11.34
C THR A 69 -10.99 7.88 -12.05
N VAL A 70 -11.24 9.01 -11.37
CA VAL A 70 -11.95 10.16 -11.96
C VAL A 70 -11.06 10.91 -12.94
N GLU A 71 -9.90 11.39 -12.49
CA GLU A 71 -9.04 12.34 -13.22
C GLU A 71 -8.24 11.68 -14.34
N VAL A 72 -7.83 10.42 -14.18
CA VAL A 72 -6.93 9.73 -15.13
C VAL A 72 -7.67 8.73 -16.02
N LEU A 73 -8.68 8.04 -15.48
CA LEU A 73 -9.50 7.08 -16.26
C LEU A 73 -10.79 7.69 -16.82
N GLY A 74 -11.21 8.86 -16.33
CA GLY A 74 -12.43 9.52 -16.79
C GLY A 74 -13.72 8.83 -16.33
N GLU A 75 -13.64 8.01 -15.28
CA GLU A 75 -14.78 7.24 -14.78
C GLU A 75 -15.59 8.06 -13.76
N PRO A 76 -16.93 8.16 -13.88
CA PRO A 76 -17.77 9.00 -13.03
C PRO A 76 -18.06 8.33 -11.68
N VAL A 77 -17.01 8.14 -10.87
CA VAL A 77 -17.10 7.43 -9.57
C VAL A 77 -17.04 8.35 -8.35
N SER A 78 -17.15 9.67 -8.52
CA SER A 78 -16.94 10.66 -7.46
C SER A 78 -17.73 10.37 -6.17
N ASP A 79 -19.00 10.02 -6.30
CA ASP A 79 -19.91 9.80 -5.16
C ASP A 79 -20.15 8.32 -4.84
N LEU A 80 -19.47 7.41 -5.54
CA LEU A 80 -19.69 5.98 -5.36
C LEU A 80 -18.96 5.43 -4.13
N PRO A 81 -19.46 4.36 -3.49
CA PRO A 81 -18.70 3.59 -2.51
C PRO A 81 -17.31 3.17 -3.01
N LEU A 82 -16.33 3.02 -2.11
CA LEU A 82 -14.96 2.61 -2.48
C LEU A 82 -14.95 1.27 -3.23
N ILE A 83 -15.87 0.34 -2.91
CA ILE A 83 -15.97 -0.95 -3.60
C ILE A 83 -16.21 -0.78 -5.11
N ASP A 84 -17.01 0.21 -5.52
CA ASP A 84 -17.27 0.45 -6.94
C ASP A 84 -16.06 1.07 -7.64
N VAL A 85 -15.31 1.93 -6.95
CA VAL A 85 -14.02 2.44 -7.43
C VAL A 85 -13.05 1.28 -7.66
N LEU A 86 -12.97 0.34 -6.72
CA LEU A 86 -12.10 -0.84 -6.82
C LEU A 86 -12.52 -1.76 -7.97
N ASN A 87 -13.83 -1.98 -8.17
CA ASN A 87 -14.35 -2.73 -9.31
C ASN A 87 -13.94 -2.11 -10.65
N ARG A 88 -13.95 -0.77 -10.75
CA ARG A 88 -13.43 -0.08 -11.95
C ARG A 88 -11.94 -0.34 -12.13
N LEU A 89 -11.14 -0.11 -11.09
CA LEU A 89 -9.70 -0.35 -11.16
C LEU A 89 -9.34 -1.79 -11.53
N GLU A 90 -10.11 -2.78 -11.06
CA GLU A 90 -9.95 -4.18 -11.45
C GLU A 90 -10.29 -4.43 -12.91
N ARG A 91 -11.39 -3.85 -13.42
CA ARG A 91 -11.75 -3.93 -14.84
C ARG A 91 -10.66 -3.37 -15.76
N TYR A 92 -9.96 -2.34 -15.32
CA TYR A 92 -8.81 -1.76 -16.05
C TYR A 92 -7.47 -2.47 -15.76
N GLY A 93 -7.45 -3.50 -14.92
CA GLY A 93 -6.25 -4.29 -14.63
C GLY A 93 -5.25 -3.64 -13.67
N PHE A 94 -5.64 -2.62 -12.91
CA PHE A 94 -4.73 -1.96 -11.95
C PHE A 94 -4.51 -2.77 -10.69
N LEU A 95 -5.52 -3.48 -10.21
CA LEU A 95 -5.46 -4.34 -9.03
C LEU A 95 -6.47 -5.48 -9.17
N ARG A 96 -6.35 -6.50 -8.32
CA ARG A 96 -7.43 -7.47 -8.12
C ARG A 96 -8.14 -7.12 -6.82
N LEU A 97 -9.45 -7.20 -6.80
CA LEU A 97 -10.26 -6.81 -5.66
C LEU A 97 -9.91 -7.64 -4.42
N HIS A 98 -9.65 -8.94 -4.61
CA HIS A 98 -9.25 -9.83 -3.53
C HIS A 98 -7.88 -9.48 -2.94
N ASP A 99 -6.92 -9.04 -3.76
CA ASP A 99 -5.60 -8.62 -3.27
C ASP A 99 -5.75 -7.41 -2.36
N TRP A 100 -6.52 -6.41 -2.82
CA TRP A 100 -6.82 -5.22 -2.02
C TRP A 100 -7.52 -5.57 -0.70
N ALA A 101 -8.50 -6.47 -0.72
CA ALA A 101 -9.18 -6.95 0.48
C ALA A 101 -8.20 -7.64 1.45
N ARG A 102 -7.30 -8.49 0.94
CA ARG A 102 -6.25 -9.14 1.74
C ARG A 102 -5.29 -8.11 2.35
N TRP A 103 -4.83 -7.13 1.58
CA TRP A 103 -3.96 -6.08 2.09
C TRP A 103 -4.63 -5.26 3.19
N ARG A 104 -5.93 -4.96 3.07
CA ARG A 104 -6.71 -4.30 4.12
C ARG A 104 -6.84 -5.12 5.38
N ALA A 105 -7.09 -6.42 5.26
CA ALA A 105 -7.12 -7.32 6.40
C ALA A 105 -5.76 -7.35 7.12
N LEU A 106 -4.65 -7.41 6.36
CA LEU A 106 -3.29 -7.37 6.91
C LEU A 106 -2.98 -6.05 7.60
N ARG A 107 -3.36 -4.91 7.01
CA ARG A 107 -3.23 -3.59 7.64
C ARG A 107 -3.88 -3.58 9.03
N ASN A 108 -5.07 -4.15 9.15
CA ASN A 108 -5.76 -4.27 10.44
C ASN A 108 -5.08 -5.27 11.39
N ALA A 109 -4.56 -6.39 10.89
CA ALA A 109 -3.83 -7.34 11.72
C ALA A 109 -2.53 -6.74 12.28
N LEU A 110 -1.82 -5.93 11.50
CA LEU A 110 -0.56 -5.29 11.89
C LEU A 110 -0.69 -4.28 13.05
N THR A 111 -1.89 -3.77 13.33
CA THR A 111 -2.12 -2.91 14.51
C THR A 111 -2.30 -3.71 15.80
N HIS A 112 -2.30 -5.05 15.74
CA HIS A 112 -2.41 -5.92 16.90
C HIS A 112 -1.04 -6.48 17.29
N GLU A 113 -0.73 -6.52 18.59
CA GLU A 113 0.59 -6.92 19.09
C GLU A 113 0.78 -8.44 19.26
N TYR A 114 -0.32 -9.22 19.34
CA TYR A 114 -0.33 -10.69 19.50
C TYR A 114 0.72 -11.25 20.51
N PRO A 115 0.73 -10.78 21.77
CA PRO A 115 1.79 -11.12 22.73
C PRO A 115 1.94 -12.63 22.99
N ASP A 116 0.82 -13.36 23.06
CA ASP A 116 0.81 -14.80 23.39
C ASP A 116 0.76 -15.71 22.15
N ARG A 117 0.87 -15.15 20.94
CA ARG A 117 0.70 -15.87 19.66
C ARG A 117 1.83 -15.53 18.68
N PRO A 118 3.07 -15.96 18.98
CA PRO A 118 4.21 -15.70 18.11
C PRO A 118 4.04 -16.33 16.72
N ASP A 119 3.33 -17.46 16.62
CA ASP A 119 2.95 -18.11 15.36
C ASP A 119 2.14 -17.18 14.45
N LEU A 120 1.13 -16.50 15.01
CA LEU A 120 0.31 -15.54 14.26
C LEU A 120 1.11 -14.30 13.89
N ARG A 121 1.95 -13.79 14.80
CA ARG A 121 2.77 -12.61 14.53
C ARG A 121 3.76 -12.87 13.40
N VAL A 122 4.40 -14.04 13.36
CA VAL A 122 5.26 -14.48 12.25
C VAL A 122 4.47 -14.53 10.94
N ALA A 123 3.29 -15.15 10.94
CA ALA A 123 2.46 -15.27 9.75
C ALA A 123 2.05 -13.89 9.20
N VAL A 124 1.54 -13.01 10.06
CA VAL A 124 1.12 -11.65 9.68
C VAL A 124 2.29 -10.82 9.14
N LEU A 125 3.47 -10.89 9.78
CA LEU A 125 4.64 -10.17 9.30
C LEU A 125 5.09 -10.69 7.93
N ASN A 126 5.15 -12.01 7.72
CA ASN A 126 5.51 -12.59 6.44
C ASN A 126 4.50 -12.24 5.33
N ASP A 127 3.20 -12.29 5.63
CA ASP A 127 2.15 -11.88 4.71
C ASP A 127 2.25 -10.38 4.37
N ALA A 128 2.64 -9.54 5.35
CA ALA A 128 2.86 -8.12 5.13
C ALA A 128 4.08 -7.84 4.23
N LEU A 129 5.15 -8.62 4.33
CA LEU A 129 6.29 -8.54 3.40
C LEU A 129 5.83 -8.77 1.95
N ASP A 130 5.03 -9.82 1.71
CA ASP A 130 4.50 -10.10 0.36
C ASP A 130 3.50 -9.03 -0.10
N ALA A 131 2.67 -8.51 0.81
CA ALA A 131 1.71 -7.46 0.50
C ALA A 131 2.38 -6.11 0.17
N ALA A 132 3.53 -5.81 0.77
CA ALA A 132 4.27 -4.57 0.52
C ALA A 132 4.68 -4.47 -0.96
N ASP A 133 5.15 -5.57 -1.55
CA ASP A 133 5.51 -5.64 -2.97
C ASP A 133 4.27 -5.39 -3.86
N GLY A 134 3.12 -5.96 -3.47
CA GLY A 134 1.85 -5.73 -4.15
C GLY A 134 1.39 -4.27 -4.15
N LEU A 135 1.51 -3.59 -3.01
CA LEU A 135 1.20 -2.15 -2.87
C LEU A 135 2.16 -1.28 -3.67
N ALA A 136 3.46 -1.60 -3.64
CA ALA A 136 4.48 -0.88 -4.42
C ALA A 136 4.23 -1.04 -5.93
N ALA A 137 3.88 -2.25 -6.38
CA ALA A 137 3.55 -2.52 -7.78
C ALA A 137 2.27 -1.78 -8.23
N LEU A 138 1.24 -1.73 -7.37
CA LEU A 138 0.04 -0.92 -7.63
C LEU A 138 0.41 0.55 -7.79
N LEU A 139 1.16 1.12 -6.85
CA LEU A 139 1.62 2.50 -6.93
C LEU A 139 2.37 2.77 -8.25
N GLY A 140 3.30 1.90 -8.63
CA GLY A 140 4.04 2.03 -9.89
C GLY A 140 3.14 2.05 -11.13
N ARG A 141 2.10 1.20 -11.18
CA ARG A 141 1.11 1.21 -12.28
C ARG A 141 0.32 2.52 -12.33
N LEU A 142 -0.12 3.03 -11.17
CA LEU A 142 -0.88 4.29 -11.08
C LEU A 142 -0.02 5.49 -11.51
N GLU A 143 1.24 5.54 -11.08
CA GLU A 143 2.18 6.60 -11.47
C GLU A 143 2.49 6.55 -12.97
N GLY A 144 2.76 5.35 -13.51
CA GLY A 144 3.04 5.17 -14.94
C GLY A 144 1.86 5.62 -15.81
N ARG A 145 0.63 5.27 -15.46
CA ARG A 145 -0.56 5.72 -16.20
C ARG A 145 -0.77 7.23 -16.11
N SER A 146 -0.55 7.82 -14.93
CA SER A 146 -0.70 9.26 -14.70
C SER A 146 0.29 10.08 -15.54
N ALA A 147 1.52 9.60 -15.69
CA ALA A 147 2.54 10.26 -16.51
C ALA A 147 2.16 10.28 -18.00
N VAL A 148 1.59 9.19 -18.53
CA VAL A 148 1.15 9.12 -19.94
C VAL A 148 -0.03 10.04 -20.21
N SER A 149 -1.03 10.11 -19.31
CA SER A 149 -2.16 11.03 -19.49
C SER A 149 -1.77 12.52 -19.42
N GLY A 150 -0.73 12.86 -18.64
CA GLY A 150 -0.24 14.24 -18.57
C GLY A 150 0.55 14.70 -19.80
N ALA A 151 1.15 13.78 -20.56
CA ALA A 151 1.92 14.09 -21.76
C ALA A 151 1.04 14.32 -23.01
N GLY A 152 -0.17 13.78 -23.03
CA GLY A 152 -1.11 13.90 -24.17
C GLY A 152 -2.00 15.14 -24.15
N GLY A 153 -1.83 16.07 -23.20
CA GLY A 153 -2.64 17.28 -23.05
C GLY A 153 -1.91 18.59 -23.41
N ALA A 154 -0.74 18.51 -24.07
CA ALA A 154 0.07 19.67 -24.47
C ALA A 154 0.01 19.97 -25.98
N GLU A 155 -0.89 19.32 -26.72
CA GLU A 155 -1.17 19.58 -28.13
C GLU A 155 -2.68 19.78 -28.30
N ASP A 156 -3.14 21.01 -28.09
CA ASP A 156 -4.20 21.71 -28.85
C ASP A 156 -4.41 23.15 -28.32
#